data_AF-A0A9E4GJN2-F1
#
_entry.id   AF-A0A9E4GJN2-F1
#
_cell.length_a   1.000
_cell.length_b   1.000
_cell.length_c   1.000
_cell.angle_alpha   90.00
_cell.angle_beta   90.00
_cell.angle_gamma   90.00
#
_symmetry.space_group_name_H-M   'P 1'
#
loop_
_entity.id
_entity.type
_entity.pdbx_description
1 polymer ?
#
loop_
_entity_poly.entity_id
_entity_poly.type
_entity_poly.pdbx_seq_one_letter_code
_entity_poly.pdbx_strand_id
1 'polypeptide(L)'
;METSGSSVCCSPTTRAFSPGTKKALRPPSRCVLHPEEFHASRSLKRLVRQERFTISLDRAFGPVIRACAETRLAKGQGTWITRDMVEAYCDLHEAGFAHSVEAWDGQRLAGGMYGVSLGSAFFGESMFSRVSNASKVAFFSLARQLEEWGFSL
;
A
#
# COMPACT_ATOMS: atom_id res chain seq x y z
N MET A 1 -19.35 -2.44 -28.86
CA MET A 1 -20.58 -2.63 -28.06
C MET A 1 -20.67 -4.13 -27.87
N GLU A 2 -20.28 -4.72 -26.74
CA GLU A 2 -20.78 -4.45 -25.39
C GLU A 2 -19.65 -4.41 -24.35
N THR A 3 -19.87 -3.56 -23.35
CA THR A 3 -19.09 -3.33 -22.14
C THR A 3 -19.57 -4.27 -21.03
N SER A 4 -18.67 -4.94 -20.33
CA SER A 4 -18.97 -5.49 -19.00
C SER A 4 -17.71 -5.58 -18.13
N GLY A 5 -17.22 -4.40 -17.72
CA GLY A 5 -16.33 -4.28 -16.57
C GLY A 5 -17.09 -4.69 -15.31
N SER A 6 -16.79 -5.88 -14.79
CA SER A 6 -17.25 -6.31 -13.48
C SER A 6 -16.27 -5.79 -12.43
N SER A 7 -16.61 -4.67 -11.81
CA SER A 7 -15.97 -4.24 -10.56
C SER A 7 -16.33 -5.24 -9.46
N VAL A 8 -15.33 -5.95 -8.95
CA VAL A 8 -15.53 -6.90 -7.86
C VAL A 8 -15.55 -6.12 -6.56
N CYS A 9 -16.75 -5.82 -6.10
CA CYS A 9 -17.02 -5.29 -4.77
C CYS A 9 -16.68 -6.36 -3.71
N CYS A 10 -15.74 -6.06 -2.82
CA CYS A 10 -15.38 -6.92 -1.69
C CYS A 10 -16.51 -6.97 -0.64
N SER A 11 -17.39 -7.97 -0.74
CA SER A 11 -18.35 -8.31 0.32
C SER A 11 -17.70 -9.23 1.37
N PRO A 12 -17.74 -8.90 2.67
CA PRO A 12 -17.20 -9.76 3.71
C PRO A 12 -18.27 -10.78 4.10
N THR A 13 -18.34 -11.92 3.42
CA THR A 13 -19.16 -13.04 3.88
C THR A 13 -18.27 -14.16 4.39
N THR A 14 -18.16 -14.21 5.71
CA THR A 14 -17.59 -15.29 6.51
C THR A 14 -18.17 -16.63 6.06
N ARG A 15 -17.37 -17.48 5.40
CA ARG A 15 -17.66 -18.91 5.28
C ARG A 15 -16.77 -19.70 6.23
N ALA A 16 -17.41 -20.60 6.97
CA ALA A 16 -16.88 -21.41 8.05
C ALA A 16 -15.66 -22.24 7.64
N PHE A 17 -14.77 -22.42 8.61
CA PHE A 17 -13.52 -23.17 8.53
C PHE A 17 -13.80 -24.69 8.63
N SER A 18 -13.37 -25.47 7.65
CA SER A 18 -13.26 -26.94 7.74
C SER A 18 -11.78 -27.32 7.85
N PRO A 19 -11.36 -28.09 8.88
CA PRO A 19 -9.96 -28.45 9.07
C PRO A 19 -9.56 -29.57 8.11
N GLY A 20 -8.49 -29.38 7.33
CA GLY A 20 -7.82 -30.48 6.60
C GLY A 20 -7.31 -30.19 5.18
N THR A 21 -7.68 -29.07 4.56
CA THR A 21 -7.22 -28.75 3.20
C THR A 21 -5.98 -27.86 3.23
N LYS A 22 -4.88 -28.27 2.59
CA LYS A 22 -3.76 -27.36 2.29
C LYS A 22 -4.33 -26.19 1.50
N LYS A 23 -4.45 -25.02 2.14
CA LYS A 23 -4.96 -23.82 1.51
C LYS A 23 -3.99 -23.42 0.40
N ALA A 24 -4.46 -23.38 -0.85
CA ALA A 24 -3.68 -22.78 -1.92
C ALA A 24 -3.35 -21.34 -1.50
N LEU A 25 -2.06 -20.99 -1.43
CA LEU A 25 -1.59 -19.64 -1.09
C LEU A 25 -2.05 -18.60 -2.13
N ARG A 26 -2.52 -19.06 -3.30
CA ARG A 26 -3.09 -18.23 -4.36
C ARG A 26 -4.60 -18.03 -4.14
N PRO A 27 -5.05 -16.81 -3.78
CA PRO A 27 -6.48 -16.54 -3.75
C PRO A 27 -7.07 -16.67 -5.17
N PRO A 28 -8.33 -17.13 -5.31
CA PRO A 28 -8.97 -17.30 -6.61
C PRO A 28 -9.16 -15.99 -7.37
N SER A 29 -9.21 -14.85 -6.67
CA SER A 29 -9.14 -13.50 -7.22
C SER A 29 -8.06 -12.69 -6.50
N ARG A 30 -7.30 -11.89 -7.25
CA ARG A 30 -6.37 -10.91 -6.66
C ARG A 30 -7.10 -9.59 -6.51
N CYS A 31 -6.84 -8.87 -5.41
CA CYS A 31 -7.25 -7.48 -5.29
C CYS A 31 -6.33 -6.67 -6.20
N VAL A 32 -6.90 -6.07 -7.24
CA VAL A 32 -6.20 -5.21 -8.20
C VAL A 32 -6.89 -3.86 -8.15
N LEU A 33 -6.11 -2.78 -8.15
CA LEU A 33 -6.60 -1.43 -8.22
C LEU A 33 -5.97 -0.75 -9.43
N HIS A 34 -6.77 -0.45 -10.44
CA HIS A 34 -6.32 0.36 -11.56
C HIS A 34 -6.13 1.82 -11.09
N PRO A 35 -4.96 2.44 -11.35
CA PRO A 35 -4.70 3.82 -10.90
C PRO A 35 -5.76 4.83 -11.35
N GLU A 36 -6.31 4.69 -12.55
CA GLU A 36 -7.38 5.54 -13.10
C GLU A 36 -8.74 5.34 -12.43
N GLU A 37 -8.98 4.15 -11.88
CA GLU A 37 -10.24 3.81 -11.20
C GLU A 37 -10.23 4.20 -9.71
N PHE A 38 -9.11 4.73 -9.21
CA PHE A 38 -8.97 5.04 -7.80
C PHE A 38 -9.94 6.13 -7.32
N HIS A 39 -11.00 5.69 -6.64
CA HIS A 39 -12.01 6.57 -6.08
C HIS A 39 -11.62 7.13 -4.71
N ALA A 40 -11.18 8.39 -4.69
CA ALA A 40 -10.94 9.11 -3.44
C ALA A 40 -12.22 9.79 -2.91
N SER A 41 -12.53 9.56 -1.63
CA SER A 41 -13.67 10.20 -0.97
C SER A 41 -13.54 11.74 -0.96
N ARG A 42 -14.67 12.45 -0.87
CA ARG A 42 -14.69 13.91 -0.77
C ARG A 42 -13.85 14.43 0.41
N SER A 43 -13.89 13.74 1.54
CA SER A 43 -13.12 14.09 2.74
C SER A 43 -11.62 13.91 2.53
N LEU A 44 -11.18 12.85 1.85
CA LEU A 44 -9.77 12.65 1.52
C LEU A 44 -9.27 13.70 0.54
N LYS A 45 -10.04 13.98 -0.53
CA LYS A 45 -9.69 15.06 -1.48
C LYS A 45 -9.60 16.43 -0.80
N ARG A 46 -10.43 16.70 0.22
CA ARG A 46 -10.34 17.93 1.02
C ARG A 46 -9.08 17.94 1.88
N LEU A 47 -8.74 16.82 2.49
CA LEU A 47 -7.54 16.69 3.32
C LEU A 47 -6.25 16.88 2.51
N VAL A 48 -6.17 16.30 1.32
CA VAL A 48 -5.01 16.48 0.40
C VAL A 48 -4.83 17.96 0.07
N ARG A 49 -5.92 18.66 -0.25
CA ARG A 49 -5.93 20.11 -0.54
C ARG A 49 -5.53 21.01 0.63
N GLN A 50 -5.50 20.49 1.86
CA GLN A 50 -5.01 21.24 3.01
C GLN A 50 -3.48 21.22 3.12
N GLU A 51 -2.81 20.41 2.30
CA GLU A 51 -1.33 20.32 2.23
C GLU A 51 -0.66 20.09 3.60
N ARG A 52 -1.40 19.47 4.52
CA ARG A 52 -0.90 19.18 5.87
C ARG A 52 0.28 18.22 5.84
N PHE A 53 0.29 17.30 4.89
CA PHE A 53 1.36 16.31 4.75
C PHE A 53 2.21 16.61 3.53
N THR A 54 3.52 16.67 3.72
CA THR A 54 4.48 16.64 2.61
C THR A 54 4.67 15.20 2.17
N ILE A 55 4.62 14.96 0.86
CA ILE A 55 4.81 13.63 0.29
C ILE A 55 6.20 13.52 -0.32
N SER A 56 6.86 12.40 -0.08
CA SER A 56 8.07 12.02 -0.82
C SER A 56 7.97 10.58 -1.30
N LEU A 57 8.84 10.26 -2.25
CA LEU A 57 9.05 8.92 -2.78
C LEU A 57 10.49 8.54 -2.49
N ASP A 58 10.71 7.30 -2.08
CA ASP A 58 12.03 6.68 -1.93
C ASP A 58 13.00 7.44 -1.00
N ARG A 59 12.49 8.31 -0.12
CA ARG A 59 13.32 9.10 0.79
C ARG A 59 13.67 8.32 2.05
N ALA A 60 12.80 7.43 2.50
CA ALA A 60 12.94 6.75 3.79
C ALA A 60 12.39 5.32 3.78
N PHE A 61 12.79 4.52 2.79
CA PHE A 61 12.33 3.14 2.62
C PHE A 61 12.50 2.27 3.87
N GLY A 62 13.73 2.20 4.41
CA GLY A 62 14.03 1.42 5.63
C GLY A 62 13.15 1.82 6.83
N PRO A 63 13.02 3.11 7.17
CA PRO A 63 12.06 3.58 8.16
C PRO A 63 10.59 3.19 7.89
N VAL A 64 10.14 3.21 6.63
CA VAL A 64 8.76 2.85 6.24
C VAL A 64 8.48 1.37 6.50
N ILE A 65 9.33 0.46 6.01
CA ILE A 65 9.11 -0.99 6.19
C ILE A 65 9.17 -1.39 7.66
N ARG A 66 10.09 -0.80 8.45
CA ARG A 66 10.16 -1.01 9.90
C ARG A 66 8.90 -0.52 10.60
N ALA A 67 8.40 0.67 10.23
CA ALA A 67 7.16 1.21 10.81
C ALA A 67 5.93 0.36 10.48
N CYS A 68 5.89 -0.29 9.30
CA CYS A 68 4.87 -1.28 8.96
C CYS A 68 4.90 -2.49 9.90
N ALA A 69 6.08 -3.03 10.21
CA ALA A 69 6.24 -4.13 11.15
C ALA A 69 5.80 -3.73 12.58
N GLU A 70 6.32 -2.61 13.07
CA GLU A 70 6.01 -2.05 14.40
C GLU A 70 4.51 -1.83 14.59
N THR A 71 3.84 -1.25 13.59
CA THR A 71 2.41 -0.92 13.67
C THR A 71 1.53 -2.18 13.79
N ARG A 72 1.94 -3.29 13.18
CA ARG A 72 1.24 -4.59 13.31
C ARG A 72 1.45 -5.19 14.69
N LEU A 73 2.70 -5.22 15.15
CA LEU A 73 3.06 -5.73 16.47
C LEU A 73 2.37 -4.95 17.59
N ALA A 74 2.32 -3.62 17.50
CA ALA A 74 1.64 -2.76 18.47
C ALA A 74 0.13 -3.04 18.58
N LYS A 75 -0.49 -3.59 17.53
CA LYS A 75 -1.90 -4.02 17.52
C LYS A 75 -2.09 -5.46 18.02
N GLY A 76 -1.04 -6.09 18.55
CA GLY A 76 -1.05 -7.49 18.96
C GLY A 76 -1.19 -8.47 17.78
N GLN A 77 -0.87 -8.04 16.57
CA GLN A 77 -0.91 -8.89 15.37
C GLN A 77 0.47 -9.48 15.11
N GLY A 78 0.51 -10.72 14.63
CA GLY A 78 1.73 -11.28 14.05
C GLY A 78 2.20 -10.44 12.85
N THR A 79 3.51 -10.41 12.61
CA THR A 79 4.10 -9.77 11.45
C THR A 79 4.95 -10.77 10.67
N TRP A 80 4.83 -10.76 9.34
CA TRP A 80 5.73 -11.48 8.44
C TRP A 80 6.99 -10.67 8.12
N ILE A 81 7.00 -9.39 8.46
CA ILE A 81 8.11 -8.46 8.24
C ILE A 81 9.14 -8.70 9.36
N THR A 82 9.90 -9.77 9.23
CA THR A 82 11.05 -10.09 10.07
C THR A 82 12.25 -9.23 9.69
N ARG A 83 13.34 -9.32 10.47
CA ARG A 83 14.59 -8.62 10.15
C ARG A 83 15.11 -9.00 8.75
N ASP A 84 15.17 -10.30 8.45
CA ASP A 84 15.66 -10.79 7.15
C ASP A 84 14.79 -10.28 5.99
N MET A 85 13.46 -10.17 6.19
CA MET A 85 12.58 -9.58 5.20
C MET A 85 12.85 -8.08 5.03
N VAL A 86 13.11 -7.35 6.11
CA VAL A 86 13.49 -5.92 6.00
C VAL A 86 14.75 -5.76 5.17
N GLU A 87 15.78 -6.57 5.45
CA GLU A 87 17.05 -6.55 4.71
C GLU A 87 16.82 -6.86 3.22
N ALA A 88 16.12 -7.95 2.90
CA ALA A 88 15.82 -8.33 1.51
C ALA A 88 15.03 -7.25 0.73
N TYR A 89 14.08 -6.57 1.37
CA TYR A 89 13.33 -5.48 0.73
C TYR A 89 14.17 -4.21 0.57
N CYS A 90 15.10 -3.94 1.49
CA CYS A 90 16.07 -2.86 1.32
C CYS A 90 17.01 -3.15 0.13
N ASP A 91 17.47 -4.40 -0.03
CA ASP A 91 18.28 -4.78 -1.19
C ASP A 91 17.49 -4.60 -2.50
N LEU A 92 16.20 -4.97 -2.52
CA LEU A 92 15.31 -4.72 -3.66
C LEU A 92 15.11 -3.22 -3.94
N HIS A 93 15.09 -2.39 -2.90
CA HIS A 93 14.99 -0.95 -3.03
C HIS A 93 16.26 -0.36 -3.64
N GLU A 94 17.43 -0.78 -3.17
CA GLU A 94 18.72 -0.40 -3.73
C GLU A 94 18.89 -0.86 -5.18
N ALA A 95 18.31 -2.02 -5.53
CA ALA A 95 18.24 -2.52 -6.90
C ALA A 95 17.19 -1.80 -7.78
N GLY A 96 16.40 -0.87 -7.23
CA GLY A 96 15.42 -0.07 -7.96
C GLY A 96 14.08 -0.76 -8.21
N PHE A 97 13.80 -1.88 -7.54
CA PHE A 97 12.53 -2.62 -7.68
C PHE A 97 11.53 -2.30 -6.56
N ALA A 98 11.99 -2.04 -5.35
CA ALA A 98 11.12 -1.69 -4.24
C ALA A 98 11.08 -0.19 -4.01
N HIS A 99 9.89 0.35 -3.79
CA HIS A 99 9.69 1.78 -3.59
C HIS A 99 8.85 2.08 -2.37
N SER A 100 9.10 3.23 -1.76
CA SER A 100 8.32 3.75 -0.64
C SER A 100 7.67 5.08 -0.97
N VAL A 101 6.52 5.31 -0.34
CA VAL A 101 5.83 6.60 -0.33
C VAL A 101 5.67 7.03 1.10
N GLU A 102 6.18 8.22 1.41
CA GLU A 102 6.18 8.77 2.75
C GLU A 102 5.23 9.96 2.87
N ALA A 103 4.46 9.99 3.95
CA ALA A 103 3.73 11.18 4.38
C ALA A 103 4.39 11.77 5.62
N TRP A 104 4.86 13.01 5.51
CA TRP A 104 5.53 13.76 6.56
C TRP A 104 4.61 14.83 7.16
N ASP A 105 4.51 14.88 8.48
CA ASP A 105 3.90 15.99 9.22
C ASP A 105 5.08 16.82 9.79
N GLY A 106 5.47 17.87 9.07
CA GLY A 106 6.74 18.57 9.28
C GLY A 106 7.94 17.66 9.02
N GLN A 107 8.80 17.45 10.02
CA GLN A 107 9.95 16.53 9.94
C GLN A 107 9.62 15.11 10.39
N ARG A 108 8.39 14.85 10.86
CA ARG A 108 8.01 13.55 11.40
C ARG A 108 7.39 12.67 10.34
N LEU A 109 7.91 11.45 10.19
CA LEU A 109 7.27 10.42 9.38
C LEU A 109 5.93 10.01 10.00
N ALA A 110 4.85 10.52 9.42
CA ALA A 110 3.49 10.45 9.93
C ALA A 110 2.72 9.22 9.40
N GLY A 111 3.11 8.71 8.24
CA GLY A 111 2.59 7.49 7.65
C GLY A 111 3.32 7.18 6.35
N GLY A 112 2.96 6.07 5.72
CA GLY A 112 3.55 5.70 4.45
C GLY A 112 3.21 4.28 4.06
N MET A 113 3.76 3.87 2.92
CA MET A 113 3.66 2.51 2.42
C MET A 113 4.85 2.15 1.56
N TYR A 114 5.07 0.86 1.36
CA TYR A 114 6.06 0.36 0.42
C TYR A 114 5.46 -0.72 -0.48
N GLY A 115 6.10 -0.93 -1.62
CA GLY A 115 5.71 -1.92 -2.60
C GLY A 115 6.83 -2.21 -3.58
N VAL A 116 6.54 -3.09 -4.55
CA VAL A 116 7.48 -3.48 -5.61
C VAL A 116 6.92 -3.02 -6.95
N SER A 117 7.74 -2.38 -7.77
CA SER A 117 7.42 -2.08 -9.17
C SER A 117 8.00 -3.16 -10.09
N LEU A 118 7.19 -3.68 -11.01
CA LEU A 118 7.65 -4.59 -12.06
C LEU A 118 6.98 -4.18 -13.37
N GLY A 119 7.73 -3.49 -14.24
CA GLY A 119 7.16 -2.89 -15.45
C GLY A 119 6.12 -1.83 -15.09
N SER A 120 4.93 -1.90 -15.70
CA SER A 120 3.81 -0.99 -15.45
C SER A 120 2.86 -1.48 -14.34
N ALA A 121 3.30 -2.39 -13.47
CA ALA A 121 2.54 -2.90 -12.34
C ALA A 121 3.21 -2.56 -11.00
N PHE A 122 2.41 -2.08 -10.03
CA PHE A 122 2.86 -1.78 -8.67
C PHE A 122 2.18 -2.67 -7.64
N PHE A 123 2.99 -3.46 -6.91
CA PHE A 123 2.53 -4.36 -5.87
C PHE A 123 2.64 -3.69 -4.51
N GLY A 124 1.53 -3.21 -3.96
CA GLY A 124 1.49 -2.63 -2.61
C GLY A 124 1.58 -3.69 -1.51
N GLU A 125 2.66 -3.68 -0.73
CA GLU A 125 2.96 -4.73 0.28
C GLU A 125 2.38 -4.40 1.66
N SER A 126 2.67 -3.21 2.17
CA SER A 126 2.11 -2.76 3.45
C SER A 126 2.15 -1.26 3.61
N MET A 127 1.29 -0.79 4.51
CA MET A 127 1.17 0.61 4.88
C MET A 127 1.03 0.77 6.39
N PHE A 128 1.41 1.94 6.89
CA PHE A 128 1.25 2.31 8.29
C PHE A 128 0.82 3.77 8.43
N SER A 129 0.19 4.07 9.57
CA SER A 129 -0.26 5.43 9.90
C SER A 129 0.01 5.67 11.38
N ARG A 130 0.86 6.65 11.69
CA ARG A 130 1.09 7.18 13.05
C ARG A 130 0.20 8.39 13.32
N VAL A 131 -0.10 9.17 12.29
CA VAL A 131 -1.09 10.26 12.29
C VAL A 131 -2.30 9.84 11.47
N SER A 132 -3.49 10.26 11.91
CA SER A 132 -4.74 9.95 11.22
C SER A 132 -4.70 10.40 9.77
N ASN A 133 -5.16 9.52 8.87
CA ASN A 133 -5.22 9.70 7.42
C ASN A 133 -3.87 9.84 6.66
N ALA A 134 -2.71 9.84 7.34
CA ALA A 134 -1.41 9.97 6.66
C ALA A 134 -1.18 8.86 5.61
N SER A 135 -1.44 7.59 5.95
CA SER A 135 -1.38 6.46 5.01
C SER A 135 -2.32 6.61 3.80
N LYS A 136 -3.52 7.16 4.00
CA LYS A 136 -4.49 7.39 2.91
C LYS A 136 -4.03 8.49 1.97
N VAL A 137 -3.40 9.55 2.50
CA VAL A 137 -2.84 10.63 1.69
C VAL A 137 -1.62 10.13 0.91
N ALA A 138 -0.75 9.32 1.54
CA ALA A 138 0.36 8.66 0.85
C ALA A 138 -0.15 7.78 -0.30
N PHE A 139 -1.13 6.90 -0.04
CA PHE A 139 -1.71 6.03 -1.05
C PHE A 139 -2.42 6.81 -2.18
N PHE A 140 -3.15 7.87 -1.84
CA PHE A 140 -3.77 8.76 -2.83
C PHE A 140 -2.73 9.36 -3.76
N SER A 141 -1.64 9.85 -3.19
CA SER A 141 -0.57 10.50 -3.95
C SER A 141 0.17 9.50 -4.84
N LEU A 142 0.41 8.29 -4.34
CA LEU A 142 0.96 7.19 -5.15
C LEU A 142 0.04 6.85 -6.32
N ALA A 143 -1.27 6.66 -6.09
CA ALA A 143 -2.20 6.30 -7.15
C ALA A 143 -2.26 7.36 -8.26
N ARG A 144 -2.20 8.66 -7.91
CA ARG A 144 -2.10 9.74 -8.90
C ARG A 144 -0.75 9.72 -9.63
N GLN A 145 0.35 9.50 -8.91
CA GLN A 145 1.67 9.45 -9.53
C GLN A 145 1.81 8.27 -10.52
N LEU A 146 1.28 7.09 -10.15
CA LEU A 146 1.27 5.90 -11.00
C LEU A 146 0.44 6.12 -12.27
N GLU A 147 -0.72 6.77 -12.16
CA GLU A 147 -1.55 7.16 -13.31
C GLU A 147 -0.77 8.11 -14.24
N GLU A 148 -0.09 9.12 -13.69
CA GLU A 148 0.75 10.05 -14.47
C GLU A 148 1.94 9.35 -15.15
N TRP A 149 2.51 8.33 -14.52
CA TRP A 149 3.58 7.51 -15.08
C TRP A 149 3.08 6.44 -16.07
N GLY A 150 1.78 6.33 -16.29
CA GLY A 150 1.19 5.35 -17.21
C GLY A 150 1.26 3.91 -16.70
N PHE A 151 1.33 3.71 -15.39
CA PHE A 151 1.16 2.38 -14.80
C PHE A 151 -0.26 1.86 -15.06
N SER A 152 -0.36 0.58 -15.36
CA SER A 152 -1.63 -0.07 -15.70
C SER A 152 -2.24 -0.82 -14.52
N LEU A 153 -1.43 -1.18 -13.52
CA LEU A 153 -1.76 -2.10 -12.43
C LEU A 153 -1.11 -1.70 -11.10
#